data_AF-A0A929QTG3-F1
#
_entry.id   AF-A0A929QTG3-F1
#
_cell.length_a   1.000
_cell.length_b   1.000
_cell.length_c   1.000
_cell.angle_alpha   90.00
_cell.angle_beta   90.00
_cell.angle_gamma   90.00
#
_symmetry.space_group_name_H-M   'P 1'
#
loop_
_entity.id
_entity.type
_entity.pdbx_description
1 polymer ?
#
loop_
_entity_poly.entity_id
_entity_poly.type
_entity_poly.pdbx_seq_one_letter_code
_entity_poly.pdbx_strand_id
1 'polypeptide(L)'
;MGVHDYLAGRCLTQAEVQEVWKSTDARGQKLETWLASLPSKPALTGPPWVCGRCGNQDPHQFWTFQGLDGQPRTYCLDCLSLGRVMSGQRLYCQPAPVGQPLSQSPLTWQGELTPSQAEIAQKLVAAWRGQERRPQLVWAVTGAGKTELVFPLLERVLMDGGRVCLASPRIDVCLELAPRVKEAFAGLDCQVLYGGSQDSYELKPLTLATTHQLLRAYQAFDCLIVDEVDAFPYVDSRALHEAVRRA
;
A
#
# COMPACT_ATOMS: atom_id res chain seq x y z
N MET A 1 -6.07 19.72 -6.23
CA MET A 1 -5.45 18.38 -6.26
C MET A 1 -5.12 18.07 -7.71
N GLY A 2 -3.86 17.83 -8.03
CA GLY A 2 -3.44 17.51 -9.39
C GLY A 2 -3.68 16.03 -9.67
N VAL A 3 -3.79 15.64 -10.94
CA VAL A 3 -3.98 14.23 -11.33
C VAL A 3 -2.82 13.34 -10.85
N HIS A 4 -1.63 13.92 -10.72
CA HIS A 4 -0.45 13.27 -10.16
C HIS A 4 -0.66 12.77 -8.73
N ASP A 5 -1.51 13.42 -7.93
CA ASP A 5 -1.77 13.05 -6.53
C ASP A 5 -2.49 11.69 -6.43
N TYR A 6 -3.28 11.32 -7.45
CA TYR A 6 -4.02 10.06 -7.52
C TYR A 6 -3.19 8.87 -8.03
N LEU A 7 -2.02 9.16 -8.61
CA LEU A 7 -1.04 8.17 -9.04
C LEU A 7 0.11 8.01 -8.04
N ALA A 8 0.41 9.05 -7.28
CA ALA A 8 1.46 9.04 -6.28
C ALA A 8 1.28 7.87 -5.32
N GLY A 9 2.36 7.10 -5.11
CA GLY A 9 2.33 5.90 -4.29
C GLY A 9 1.72 4.66 -4.96
N ARG A 10 1.50 4.65 -6.28
CA ARG A 10 0.81 3.54 -6.96
C ARG A 10 1.53 3.02 -8.21
N CYS A 11 1.22 1.78 -8.56
CA CYS A 11 1.72 1.10 -9.76
C CYS A 11 0.56 0.41 -10.50
N LEU A 12 0.07 1.08 -11.55
CA LEU A 12 -1.23 0.84 -12.18
C LEU A 12 -1.08 0.34 -13.62
N THR A 13 -2.06 -0.43 -14.09
CA THR A 13 -2.22 -0.77 -15.51
C THR A 13 -2.68 0.46 -16.28
N GLN A 14 -2.52 0.45 -17.60
CA GLN A 14 -3.04 1.52 -18.46
C GLN A 14 -4.55 1.78 -18.24
N ALA A 15 -5.34 0.72 -18.10
CA ALA A 15 -6.78 0.84 -17.86
C ALA A 15 -7.08 1.56 -16.54
N GLU A 16 -6.37 1.22 -15.46
CA GLU A 16 -6.53 1.91 -14.17
C GLU A 16 -6.08 3.38 -14.25
N VAL A 17 -4.99 3.68 -14.95
CA VAL A 17 -4.54 5.06 -15.17
C VAL A 17 -5.55 5.86 -15.99
N GLN A 18 -6.17 5.24 -16.99
CA GLN A 18 -7.25 5.84 -17.78
C GLN A 18 -8.47 6.19 -16.93
N GLU A 19 -8.85 5.32 -15.98
CA GLU A 19 -9.95 5.63 -15.06
C GLU A 19 -9.61 6.81 -14.15
N VAL A 20 -8.38 6.87 -13.63
CA VAL A 20 -7.89 8.04 -12.86
C VAL A 20 -7.93 9.31 -13.73
N TRP A 21 -7.49 9.23 -14.99
CA TRP A 21 -7.54 10.36 -15.93
C TRP A 21 -8.96 10.85 -16.20
N LYS A 22 -9.93 9.94 -16.32
CA LYS A 22 -11.35 10.29 -16.54
C LYS A 22 -11.98 10.91 -15.30
N SER A 23 -11.63 10.42 -14.11
CA SER A 23 -12.20 10.88 -12.83
C SER A 23 -11.59 12.19 -12.35
N THR A 24 -10.47 12.61 -12.94
CA THR A 24 -9.77 13.83 -12.58
C THR A 24 -9.88 14.84 -13.70
N ASP A 25 -9.84 16.11 -13.34
CA ASP A 25 -9.93 17.21 -14.28
C ASP A 25 -8.59 17.44 -15.02
N ALA A 26 -8.04 16.38 -15.65
CA ALA A 26 -6.92 16.45 -16.58
C ALA A 26 -7.28 17.20 -17.88
N ARG A 27 -8.12 18.24 -17.80
CA ARG A 27 -8.89 18.93 -18.85
C ARG A 27 -8.04 19.66 -19.92
N GLY A 28 -6.73 19.40 -20.01
CA GLY A 28 -5.86 20.03 -21.00
C GLY A 28 -4.93 19.09 -21.78
N GLN A 29 -4.74 17.83 -21.36
CA GLN A 29 -3.72 16.96 -21.96
C GLN A 29 -4.35 15.70 -22.55
N LYS A 30 -3.95 15.34 -23.79
CA LYS A 30 -4.30 14.06 -24.40
C LYS A 30 -3.73 12.91 -23.56
N LEU A 31 -4.54 11.89 -23.34
CA LEU A 31 -4.18 10.70 -22.57
C LEU A 31 -2.85 10.07 -23.04
N GLU A 32 -2.59 10.00 -24.35
CA GLU A 32 -1.33 9.40 -24.84
C GLU A 32 -0.10 10.21 -24.41
N THR A 33 -0.18 11.54 -24.50
CA THR A 33 0.89 12.44 -24.06
C THR A 33 1.12 12.32 -22.57
N TRP A 34 0.05 12.17 -21.80
CA TRP A 34 0.14 11.99 -20.36
C TRP A 34 0.77 10.64 -19.99
N LEU A 35 0.31 9.52 -20.57
CA LEU A 35 0.90 8.19 -20.36
C LEU A 35 2.39 8.16 -20.72
N ALA A 36 2.79 8.83 -21.81
CA ALA A 36 4.19 8.92 -22.22
C ALA A 36 5.07 9.69 -21.23
N SER A 37 4.48 10.58 -20.41
CA SER A 37 5.21 11.33 -19.38
C SER A 37 5.41 10.55 -18.07
N LEU A 38 4.66 9.46 -17.86
CA LEU A 38 4.65 8.73 -16.60
C LEU A 38 5.77 7.68 -16.54
N PRO A 39 6.49 7.57 -15.42
CA PRO A 39 7.42 6.46 -15.19
C PRO A 39 6.67 5.13 -15.29
N SER A 40 7.27 4.17 -15.99
CA SER A 40 6.64 2.88 -16.21
C SER A 40 7.66 1.75 -16.35
N LYS A 41 7.21 0.54 -16.05
CA LYS A 41 7.99 -0.70 -16.18
C LYS A 41 7.17 -1.76 -16.93
N PRO A 42 7.80 -2.83 -17.45
CA PRO A 42 7.06 -3.93 -18.08
C PRO A 42 6.04 -4.55 -17.13
N ALA A 43 4.86 -4.86 -17.66
CA ALA A 43 3.82 -5.57 -16.90
C ALA A 43 4.23 -7.01 -16.60
N LEU A 44 4.83 -7.70 -17.58
CA LEU A 44 5.48 -9.00 -17.41
C LEU A 44 6.90 -8.95 -18.02
N THR A 45 7.86 -9.64 -17.41
CA THR A 45 9.20 -9.89 -18.00
C THR A 45 9.42 -11.40 -18.14
N GLY A 46 10.10 -11.86 -19.20
CA GLY A 46 10.35 -13.29 -19.43
C GLY A 46 10.34 -13.67 -20.91
N PRO A 47 10.39 -14.99 -21.21
CA PRO A 47 10.36 -16.14 -20.28
C PRO A 47 11.70 -16.42 -19.53
N PRO A 48 11.70 -17.10 -18.35
CA PRO A 48 10.54 -17.47 -17.54
C PRO A 48 9.79 -16.23 -17.04
N TRP A 49 8.45 -16.31 -16.96
CA TRP A 49 7.62 -15.15 -16.68
C TRP A 49 7.72 -14.67 -15.24
N VAL A 50 7.79 -13.35 -15.07
CA VAL A 50 7.72 -12.64 -13.79
C VAL A 50 6.70 -11.52 -13.90
N CYS A 51 5.75 -11.47 -12.97
CA CYS A 51 4.73 -10.42 -12.94
C CYS A 51 5.27 -9.14 -12.30
N GLY A 52 5.24 -8.02 -13.02
CA GLY A 52 5.68 -6.71 -12.53
C GLY A 52 4.79 -6.11 -11.43
N ARG A 53 3.56 -6.64 -11.25
CA ARG A 53 2.61 -6.21 -10.21
C ARG A 53 2.71 -7.04 -8.93
N CYS A 54 2.54 -8.35 -8.99
CA CYS A 54 2.54 -9.17 -7.77
C CYS A 54 3.86 -9.91 -7.53
N GLY A 55 4.83 -9.82 -8.45
CA GLY A 55 6.07 -10.59 -8.36
C GLY A 55 5.90 -12.09 -8.54
N ASN A 56 4.73 -12.57 -9.00
CA ASN A 56 4.49 -13.98 -9.30
C ASN A 56 5.54 -14.51 -10.29
N GLN A 57 6.03 -15.71 -10.01
CA GLN A 57 7.01 -16.45 -10.83
C GLN A 57 6.59 -17.92 -11.03
N ASP A 58 5.43 -18.33 -10.50
CA ASP A 58 4.92 -19.68 -10.68
C ASP A 58 4.41 -19.84 -12.14
N PRO A 59 5.03 -20.73 -12.94
CA PRO A 59 4.60 -20.99 -14.32
C PRO A 59 3.12 -21.40 -14.44
N HIS A 60 2.54 -22.03 -13.42
CA HIS A 60 1.14 -22.44 -13.41
C HIS A 60 0.17 -21.27 -13.21
N GLN A 61 0.66 -20.13 -12.72
CA GLN A 61 -0.10 -18.90 -12.53
C GLN A 61 0.02 -17.93 -13.73
N PHE A 62 0.47 -18.44 -14.87
CA PHE A 62 0.48 -17.73 -16.15
C PHE A 62 -0.33 -18.48 -17.20
N TRP A 63 -1.17 -17.75 -17.92
CA TRP A 63 -1.93 -18.31 -19.04
C TRP A 63 -1.58 -17.60 -20.33
N THR A 64 -1.36 -18.38 -21.41
CA THR A 64 -1.06 -17.85 -22.75
C THR A 64 -2.21 -18.14 -23.70
N PHE A 65 -2.61 -17.13 -24.46
CA PHE A 65 -3.66 -17.22 -25.47
C PHE A 65 -3.21 -16.58 -26.77
N GLN A 66 -3.88 -16.89 -27.88
CA GLN A 66 -3.64 -16.23 -29.16
C GLN A 66 -4.44 -14.92 -29.24
N GLY A 67 -3.74 -13.81 -29.46
CA GLY A 67 -4.35 -12.52 -29.69
C GLY A 67 -5.12 -12.48 -31.02
N LEU A 68 -6.02 -11.51 -31.15
CA LEU A 68 -6.77 -11.27 -32.41
C LEU A 68 -5.86 -10.89 -33.58
N ASP A 69 -4.67 -10.38 -33.28
CA ASP A 69 -3.58 -10.09 -34.20
C ASP A 69 -2.69 -11.32 -34.51
N GLY A 70 -3.06 -12.51 -34.01
CA GLY A 70 -2.33 -13.76 -34.20
C GLY A 70 -1.06 -13.88 -33.36
N GLN A 71 -0.76 -12.89 -32.50
CA GLN A 71 0.41 -12.94 -31.62
C GLN A 71 0.06 -13.57 -30.26
N PRO A 72 0.90 -14.47 -29.72
CA PRO A 72 0.67 -15.04 -28.40
C PRO A 72 0.83 -13.97 -27.32
N ARG A 73 -0.08 -13.96 -26.35
CA ARG A 73 -0.04 -13.08 -25.18
C ARG A 73 -0.22 -13.88 -23.91
N THR A 74 0.58 -13.55 -22.90
CA THR A 74 0.54 -14.18 -21.58
C THR A 74 -0.02 -13.21 -20.55
N TYR A 75 -0.79 -13.67 -19.58
CA TYR A 75 -1.21 -12.85 -18.44
C TYR A 75 -1.09 -13.58 -17.10
N CYS A 76 -0.93 -12.81 -16.03
CA CYS A 76 -0.84 -13.32 -14.66
C CYS A 76 -2.22 -13.60 -14.07
N LEU A 77 -2.45 -14.82 -13.57
CA LEU A 77 -3.70 -15.23 -12.93
C LEU A 77 -3.91 -14.56 -11.57
N ASP A 78 -2.85 -14.41 -10.76
CA ASP A 78 -2.93 -13.74 -9.44
C ASP A 78 -3.43 -12.30 -9.48
N CYS A 79 -3.24 -11.60 -10.60
CA CYS A 79 -3.65 -10.20 -10.76
C CYS A 79 -5.06 -10.05 -11.34
N LEU A 80 -5.72 -11.15 -11.74
CA LEU A 80 -6.94 -11.10 -12.53
C LEU A 80 -8.06 -10.27 -11.87
N SER A 81 -8.23 -10.40 -10.55
CA SER A 81 -9.22 -9.65 -9.76
C SER A 81 -8.93 -8.14 -9.67
N LEU A 82 -7.68 -7.73 -9.89
CA LEU A 82 -7.24 -6.34 -9.88
C LEU A 82 -7.16 -5.71 -11.28
N GLY A 83 -7.32 -6.53 -12.33
CA GLY A 83 -7.09 -6.16 -13.72
C GLY A 83 -5.96 -6.98 -14.34
N ARG A 84 -6.16 -7.44 -15.58
CA ARG A 84 -5.20 -8.30 -16.28
C ARG A 84 -3.85 -7.59 -16.46
N VAL A 85 -2.79 -8.21 -15.98
CA VAL A 85 -1.40 -7.81 -16.21
C VAL A 85 -0.84 -8.73 -17.29
N MET A 86 -0.61 -8.19 -18.49
CA MET A 86 -0.30 -8.99 -19.68
C MET A 86 1.07 -8.66 -20.30
N SER A 87 1.63 -9.61 -21.03
CA SER A 87 2.84 -9.43 -21.84
C SER A 87 2.64 -8.33 -22.88
N GLY A 88 3.67 -7.51 -23.09
CA GLY A 88 3.61 -6.36 -23.99
C GLY A 88 2.92 -5.12 -23.41
N GLN A 89 2.30 -5.21 -22.22
CA GLN A 89 1.76 -4.05 -21.51
C GLN A 89 2.80 -3.43 -20.57
N ARG A 90 2.46 -2.24 -20.07
CA ARG A 90 3.26 -1.50 -19.08
C ARG A 90 2.45 -1.27 -17.80
N LEU A 91 3.17 -1.21 -16.68
CA LEU A 91 2.68 -0.69 -15.42
C LEU A 91 3.26 0.71 -15.22
N TYR A 92 2.42 1.68 -14.88
CA TYR A 92 2.80 3.07 -14.62
C TYR A 92 2.93 3.26 -13.12
N CYS A 93 4.14 3.54 -12.64
CA CYS A 93 4.49 3.42 -11.23
C CYS A 93 5.13 4.72 -10.76
N GLN A 94 4.41 5.45 -9.92
CA GLN A 94 4.79 6.77 -9.44
C GLN A 94 5.06 6.68 -7.93
N PRO A 95 6.31 6.86 -7.47
CA PRO A 95 6.60 6.96 -6.05
C PRO A 95 5.86 8.14 -5.44
N ALA A 96 5.51 8.02 -4.16
CA ALA A 96 4.91 9.14 -3.46
C ALA A 96 5.97 10.20 -3.14
N PRO A 97 5.65 11.51 -3.25
CA PRO A 97 6.60 12.59 -2.99
C PRO A 97 7.04 12.58 -1.53
N VAL A 98 8.25 13.06 -1.24
CA VAL A 98 8.73 13.21 0.15
C VAL A 98 7.77 14.14 0.91
N GLY A 99 7.28 13.69 2.07
CA GLY A 99 6.40 14.49 2.91
C GLY A 99 7.16 15.53 3.72
N GLN A 100 6.41 16.37 4.45
CA GLN A 100 6.96 17.45 5.26
C GLN A 100 6.78 17.15 6.74
N PRO A 101 7.82 17.37 7.57
CA PRO A 101 7.72 17.24 9.02
C PRO A 101 6.59 18.08 9.60
N LEU A 102 5.91 17.53 10.62
CA LEU A 102 4.87 18.25 11.34
C LEU A 102 5.47 19.10 12.46
N SER A 103 4.88 20.26 12.71
CA SER A 103 5.30 21.16 13.80
C SER A 103 4.78 20.75 15.17
N GLN A 104 3.71 19.95 15.22
CA GLN A 104 3.03 19.51 16.43
C GLN A 104 2.62 18.04 16.30
N SER A 105 2.58 17.35 17.44
CA SER A 105 2.16 15.96 17.47
C SER A 105 0.74 15.80 16.91
N PRO A 106 0.53 14.85 15.98
CA PRO A 106 -0.82 14.51 15.53
C PRO A 106 -1.55 13.54 16.48
N LEU A 107 -0.88 13.00 17.51
CA LEU A 107 -1.44 12.01 18.41
C LEU A 107 -2.35 12.69 19.44
N THR A 108 -3.65 12.40 19.37
CA THR A 108 -4.68 12.91 20.29
C THR A 108 -5.10 11.89 21.34
N TRP A 109 -4.63 10.65 21.25
CA TRP A 109 -4.91 9.58 22.21
C TRP A 109 -4.32 9.92 23.59
N GLN A 110 -5.16 9.87 24.63
CA GLN A 110 -4.80 10.21 26.02
C GLN A 110 -4.71 8.99 26.95
N GLY A 111 -4.77 7.77 26.40
CA GLY A 111 -4.61 6.58 27.22
C GLY A 111 -3.17 6.38 27.71
N GLU A 112 -3.00 5.43 28.63
CA GLU A 112 -1.68 5.07 29.15
C GLU A 112 -1.29 3.67 28.68
N LEU A 113 -0.07 3.56 28.15
CA LEU A 113 0.53 2.26 27.87
C LEU A 113 0.95 1.60 29.17
N THR A 114 0.71 0.29 29.29
CA THR A 114 1.34 -0.52 30.34
C THR A 114 2.87 -0.44 30.23
N PRO A 115 3.62 -0.69 31.32
CA PRO A 115 5.08 -0.64 31.27
C PRO A 115 5.70 -1.50 30.15
N SER A 116 5.18 -2.71 29.94
CA SER A 116 5.64 -3.60 28.88
C SER A 116 5.33 -3.07 27.48
N GLN A 117 4.15 -2.46 27.28
CA GLN A 117 3.82 -1.83 26.00
C GLN A 117 4.71 -0.60 25.76
N ALA A 118 4.94 0.23 26.77
CA ALA A 118 5.79 1.40 26.65
C ALA A 118 7.23 1.03 26.27
N GLU A 119 7.77 -0.05 26.84
CA GLU A 119 9.09 -0.57 26.49
C GLU A 119 9.17 -0.98 25.00
N ILE A 120 8.16 -1.70 24.50
CA ILE A 120 8.11 -2.10 23.09
C ILE A 120 7.94 -0.89 22.19
N ALA A 121 7.05 0.05 22.52
CA ALA A 121 6.85 1.28 21.75
C ALA A 121 8.14 2.10 21.64
N GLN A 122 8.89 2.24 22.74
CA GLN A 122 10.19 2.90 22.75
C GLN A 122 11.21 2.21 21.84
N LYS A 123 11.25 0.87 21.85
CA LYS A 123 12.11 0.09 20.94
C LYS A 123 11.75 0.31 19.48
N LEU A 124 10.46 0.36 19.15
CA LEU A 124 9.97 0.64 17.80
C LEU A 124 10.38 2.05 17.33
N VAL A 125 10.20 3.07 18.19
CA VAL A 125 10.61 4.45 17.89
C VAL A 125 12.13 4.57 17.75
N ALA A 126 12.91 3.87 18.59
CA ALA A 126 14.37 3.84 18.49
C ALA A 126 14.83 3.18 17.18
N ALA A 127 14.19 2.06 16.78
CA ALA A 127 14.48 1.39 15.51
C ALA A 127 14.17 2.29 14.30
N TRP A 128 13.09 3.07 14.35
CA TRP A 128 12.76 4.04 13.30
C TRP A 128 13.82 5.15 13.15
N ARG A 129 14.35 5.64 14.28
CA ARG A 129 15.41 6.67 14.34
C ARG A 129 16.81 6.13 14.01
N GLY A 130 17.00 4.82 14.03
CA GLY A 130 18.27 4.17 13.71
C GLY A 130 18.69 4.37 12.27
N GLN A 131 19.99 4.21 11.99
CA GLN A 131 20.54 4.32 10.64
C GLN A 131 20.13 3.14 9.74
N GLU A 132 19.92 1.95 10.34
CA GLU A 132 19.46 0.77 9.63
C GLU A 132 18.03 0.42 10.03
N ARG A 133 17.08 0.67 9.12
CA ARG A 133 15.70 0.22 9.30
C ARG A 133 15.60 -1.25 8.91
N ARG A 134 15.29 -2.11 9.87
CA ARG A 134 15.06 -3.55 9.67
C ARG A 134 13.61 -3.89 10.02
N PRO A 135 12.99 -4.87 9.34
CA PRO A 135 11.67 -5.37 9.74
C PRO A 135 11.64 -5.76 11.22
N GLN A 136 10.59 -5.34 11.93
CA GLN A 136 10.38 -5.65 13.34
C GLN A 136 9.17 -6.56 13.49
N LEU A 137 9.25 -7.53 14.41
CA LEU A 137 8.12 -8.38 14.78
C LEU A 137 7.69 -8.06 16.20
N VAL A 138 6.44 -7.61 16.36
CA VAL A 138 5.82 -7.39 17.67
C VAL A 138 5.00 -8.63 18.01
N TRP A 139 5.54 -9.47 18.90
CA TRP A 139 4.85 -10.66 19.37
C TRP A 139 4.06 -10.35 20.65
N ALA A 140 2.74 -10.45 20.57
CA ALA A 140 1.85 -10.17 21.69
C ALA A 140 0.62 -11.08 21.66
N VAL A 141 0.08 -11.40 22.84
CA VAL A 141 -1.15 -12.19 23.00
C VAL A 141 -2.38 -11.39 22.58
N THR A 142 -3.50 -12.07 22.31
CA THR A 142 -4.79 -11.43 22.02
C THR A 142 -5.23 -10.55 23.19
N GLY A 143 -5.80 -9.37 22.90
CA GLY A 143 -6.24 -8.43 23.92
C GLY A 143 -5.12 -7.61 24.60
N ALA A 144 -3.85 -7.79 24.20
CA ALA A 144 -2.73 -7.04 24.75
C ALA A 144 -2.64 -5.57 24.27
N GLY A 145 -3.67 -5.02 23.64
CA GLY A 145 -3.68 -3.63 23.13
C GLY A 145 -2.59 -3.36 22.08
N LYS A 146 -2.45 -4.26 21.09
CA LYS A 146 -1.41 -4.14 20.04
C LYS A 146 -1.55 -2.85 19.21
N THR A 147 -2.77 -2.35 19.06
CA THR A 147 -3.08 -1.15 18.29
C THR A 147 -2.52 0.10 18.96
N GLU A 148 -2.84 0.32 20.23
CA GLU A 148 -2.36 1.47 21.01
C GLU A 148 -0.83 1.43 21.16
N LEU A 149 -0.28 0.22 21.29
CA LEU A 149 1.15 -0.01 21.37
C LEU A 149 1.95 0.61 20.20
N VAL A 150 1.38 0.68 18.99
CA VAL A 150 2.09 1.25 17.84
C VAL A 150 1.88 2.76 17.68
N PHE A 151 0.97 3.38 18.43
CA PHE A 151 0.68 4.81 18.28
C PHE A 151 1.89 5.73 18.44
N PRO A 152 2.83 5.52 19.39
CA PRO A 152 4.04 6.33 19.47
C PRO A 152 4.95 6.21 18.25
N LEU A 153 4.98 5.05 17.59
CA LEU A 153 5.71 4.88 16.33
C LEU A 153 5.03 5.65 15.20
N LEU A 154 3.71 5.53 15.07
CA LEU A 154 2.92 6.28 14.07
C LEU A 154 3.15 7.78 14.23
N GLU A 155 2.97 8.30 15.44
CA GLU A 155 3.22 9.69 15.80
C GLU A 155 4.61 10.12 15.34
N ARG A 156 5.65 9.31 15.63
CA ARG A 156 7.02 9.66 15.25
C ARG A 156 7.22 9.71 13.75
N VAL A 157 6.74 8.71 13.01
CA VAL A 157 6.89 8.65 11.54
C VAL A 157 6.20 9.86 10.90
N LEU A 158 4.99 10.18 11.36
CA LEU A 158 4.22 11.33 10.88
C LEU A 158 4.90 12.65 11.21
N MET A 159 5.44 12.81 12.43
CA MET A 159 6.23 13.98 12.82
C MET A 159 7.46 14.19 11.94
N ASP A 160 8.06 13.10 11.43
CA ASP A 160 9.19 13.14 10.49
C ASP A 160 8.77 13.42 9.04
N GLY A 161 7.47 13.63 8.79
CA GLY A 161 6.91 13.82 7.45
C GLY A 161 6.74 12.54 6.65
N GLY A 162 6.90 11.38 7.30
CA GLY A 162 6.66 10.08 6.69
C GLY A 162 5.17 9.74 6.61
N ARG A 163 4.83 8.81 5.72
CA ARG A 163 3.49 8.22 5.59
C ARG A 163 3.43 6.84 6.22
N VAL A 164 2.32 6.55 6.88
CA VAL A 164 2.09 5.27 7.58
C VAL A 164 0.92 4.51 6.99
N CYS A 165 1.09 3.19 6.82
CA CYS A 165 0.01 2.26 6.54
C CYS A 165 -0.15 1.24 7.67
N LEU A 166 -1.36 1.11 8.20
CA LEU A 166 -1.80 -0.02 9.02
C LEU A 166 -2.58 -0.99 8.13
N ALA A 167 -1.98 -2.13 7.82
CA ALA A 167 -2.57 -3.15 6.97
C ALA A 167 -3.13 -4.31 7.80
N SER A 168 -4.31 -4.82 7.45
CA SER A 168 -4.84 -6.09 7.98
C SER A 168 -5.19 -7.05 6.85
N PRO A 169 -4.97 -8.37 6.99
CA PRO A 169 -5.42 -9.34 6.00
C PRO A 169 -6.94 -9.37 5.81
N ARG A 170 -7.71 -9.00 6.85
CA ARG A 170 -9.16 -9.10 6.89
C ARG A 170 -9.85 -7.74 6.90
N ILE A 171 -11.03 -7.69 6.28
CA ILE A 171 -11.82 -6.45 6.14
C ILE A 171 -12.43 -6.04 7.48
N ASP A 172 -13.00 -7.00 8.22
CA ASP A 172 -13.63 -6.78 9.53
C ASP A 172 -12.65 -6.17 10.54
N VAL A 173 -11.45 -6.72 10.66
CA VAL A 173 -10.38 -6.18 11.51
C VAL A 173 -9.99 -4.77 11.06
N CYS A 174 -9.80 -4.55 9.75
CA CYS A 174 -9.50 -3.20 9.22
C CYS A 174 -10.59 -2.18 9.60
N LEU A 175 -11.87 -2.58 9.55
CA LEU A 175 -13.01 -1.72 9.90
C LEU A 175 -13.15 -1.52 11.41
N GLU A 176 -12.77 -2.50 12.22
CA GLU A 176 -12.71 -2.38 13.68
C GLU A 176 -11.62 -1.39 14.13
N LEU A 177 -10.44 -1.46 13.50
CA LEU A 177 -9.31 -0.59 13.83
C LEU A 177 -9.52 0.86 13.38
N ALA A 178 -10.22 1.07 12.25
CA ALA A 178 -10.42 2.38 11.65
C ALA A 178 -10.96 3.47 12.62
N PRO A 179 -12.07 3.27 13.37
CA PRO A 179 -12.57 4.29 14.28
C PRO A 179 -11.56 4.62 15.40
N ARG A 180 -10.90 3.60 15.96
CA ARG A 180 -9.91 3.77 17.04
C ARG A 180 -8.71 4.59 16.58
N VAL A 181 -8.21 4.31 15.39
CA VAL A 181 -7.07 5.03 14.80
C VAL A 181 -7.48 6.45 14.42
N LYS A 182 -8.68 6.66 13.86
CA LYS A 182 -9.19 8.00 13.55
C LYS A 182 -9.34 8.86 14.81
N GLU A 183 -9.80 8.27 15.91
CA GLU A 183 -9.90 8.97 17.20
C GLU A 183 -8.52 9.30 17.80
N ALA A 184 -7.57 8.36 17.69
CA ALA A 184 -6.21 8.55 18.18
C ALA A 184 -5.41 9.61 17.40
N PHE A 185 -5.81 9.90 16.15
CA PHE A 185 -5.16 10.87 15.26
C PHE A 185 -6.18 11.86 14.67
N ALA A 186 -7.08 12.40 15.51
CA ALA A 186 -8.26 13.14 15.07
C ALA A 186 -7.96 14.41 14.23
N GLY A 187 -6.74 14.95 14.34
CA GLY A 187 -6.28 16.08 13.55
C GLY A 187 -5.71 15.74 12.16
N LEU A 188 -5.66 14.46 11.78
CA LEU A 188 -5.12 14.00 10.51
C LEU A 188 -6.17 13.39 9.60
N ASP A 189 -6.01 13.64 8.29
CA ASP A 189 -6.73 12.89 7.27
C ASP A 189 -6.29 11.44 7.28
N CYS A 190 -7.26 10.55 7.53
CA CYS A 190 -7.06 9.12 7.58
C CYS A 190 -7.95 8.42 6.54
N GLN A 191 -7.34 7.75 5.57
CA GLN A 191 -8.03 6.97 4.55
C GLN A 191 -8.19 5.50 4.98
N VAL A 192 -9.29 4.84 4.59
CA VAL A 192 -9.55 3.42 4.86
C VAL A 192 -9.87 2.69 3.56
N LEU A 193 -8.99 1.78 3.12
CA LEU A 193 -9.10 1.08 1.84
C LEU A 193 -9.37 -0.42 2.03
N TYR A 194 -10.44 -0.93 1.44
CA TYR A 194 -10.72 -2.37 1.44
C TYR A 194 -11.55 -2.77 0.22
N GLY A 195 -11.70 -4.07 -0.02
CA GLY A 195 -12.53 -4.56 -1.12
C GLY A 195 -13.98 -4.11 -0.95
N GLY A 196 -14.46 -3.23 -1.83
CA GLY A 196 -15.81 -2.66 -1.74
C GLY A 196 -15.90 -1.32 -1.00
N SER A 197 -14.80 -0.71 -0.58
CA SER A 197 -14.82 0.67 -0.06
C SER A 197 -15.26 1.65 -1.14
N GLN A 198 -16.11 2.63 -0.78
CA GLN A 198 -16.48 3.73 -1.69
C GLN A 198 -15.39 4.79 -1.80
N ASP A 199 -14.43 4.81 -0.86
CA ASP A 199 -13.33 5.76 -0.84
C ASP A 199 -12.46 5.62 -2.11
N SER A 200 -12.33 6.71 -2.86
CA SER A 200 -11.32 6.81 -3.91
C SER A 200 -9.94 6.95 -3.27
N TYR A 201 -8.95 6.23 -3.79
CA TYR A 201 -7.57 6.36 -3.32
C TYR A 201 -7.13 7.83 -3.32
N GLU A 202 -6.56 8.25 -2.20
CA GLU A 202 -5.88 9.53 -2.05
C GLU A 202 -4.60 9.28 -1.26
N LEU A 203 -3.53 9.96 -1.62
CA LEU A 203 -2.30 9.86 -0.87
C LEU A 203 -2.43 10.63 0.45
N LYS A 204 -2.70 9.91 1.54
CA LYS A 204 -2.85 10.48 2.89
C LYS A 204 -1.64 10.18 3.80
N PRO A 205 -1.40 11.00 4.84
CA PRO A 205 -0.38 10.73 5.86
C PRO A 205 -0.59 9.38 6.56
N LEU A 206 -1.84 9.04 6.84
CA LEU A 206 -2.23 7.81 7.54
C LEU A 206 -3.27 7.05 6.72
N THR A 207 -2.99 5.77 6.47
CA THR A 207 -3.88 4.87 5.72
C THR A 207 -4.11 3.60 6.53
N LEU A 208 -5.36 3.18 6.66
CA LEU A 208 -5.70 1.80 6.99
C LEU A 208 -6.08 1.07 5.71
N ALA A 209 -5.61 -0.15 5.53
CA ALA A 209 -5.91 -0.90 4.33
C ALA A 209 -6.00 -2.41 4.57
N THR A 210 -6.71 -3.13 3.69
CA THR A 210 -6.44 -4.56 3.60
C THR A 210 -5.15 -4.84 2.86
N THR A 211 -4.47 -5.94 3.19
CA THR A 211 -3.20 -6.33 2.52
C THR A 211 -3.35 -6.41 0.99
N HIS A 212 -4.53 -6.78 0.49
CA HIS A 212 -4.84 -6.78 -0.95
C HIS A 212 -4.76 -5.41 -1.61
N GLN A 213 -5.07 -4.32 -0.89
CA GLN A 213 -4.98 -2.97 -1.46
C GLN A 213 -3.53 -2.57 -1.73
N LEU A 214 -2.57 -3.17 -1.02
CA LEU A 214 -1.14 -2.95 -1.23
C LEU A 214 -0.64 -3.47 -2.58
N LEU A 215 -1.39 -4.35 -3.27
CA LEU A 215 -1.01 -4.85 -4.60
C LEU A 215 -0.93 -3.72 -5.65
N ARG A 216 -1.63 -2.60 -5.41
CA ARG A 216 -1.55 -1.37 -6.21
C ARG A 216 -0.56 -0.34 -5.63
N ALA A 217 -0.14 -0.49 -4.38
CA ALA A 217 0.80 0.41 -3.72
C ALA A 217 2.24 0.24 -4.24
N TYR A 218 2.96 1.36 -4.30
CA TYR A 218 4.32 1.45 -4.80
C TYR A 218 5.02 2.67 -4.21
N GLN A 219 5.91 2.43 -3.24
CA GLN A 219 6.66 3.48 -2.55
C GLN A 219 5.75 4.61 -2.06
N ALA A 220 4.61 4.22 -1.48
CA ALA A 220 3.62 5.07 -0.87
C ALA A 220 3.94 5.35 0.60
N PHE A 221 4.48 4.37 1.32
CA PHE A 221 4.61 4.43 2.77
C PHE A 221 6.07 4.35 3.22
N ASP A 222 6.39 5.13 4.25
CA ASP A 222 7.70 5.07 4.89
C ASP A 222 7.71 4.07 6.05
N CYS A 223 6.54 3.83 6.66
CA CYS A 223 6.32 2.78 7.65
C CYS A 223 5.04 2.00 7.34
N LEU A 224 5.14 0.69 7.26
CA LEU A 224 4.01 -0.21 7.03
C LEU A 224 3.98 -1.24 8.16
N ILE A 225 2.84 -1.33 8.83
CA ILE A 225 2.58 -2.28 9.92
C ILE A 225 1.50 -3.23 9.42
N VAL A 226 1.77 -4.53 9.46
CA VAL A 226 0.79 -5.56 9.14
C VAL A 226 0.31 -6.18 10.44
N ASP A 227 -0.97 -6.05 10.74
CA ASP A 227 -1.61 -6.75 11.85
C ASP A 227 -1.97 -8.19 11.45
N GLU A 228 -2.00 -9.10 12.42
CA GLU A 228 -2.31 -10.53 12.20
C GLU A 228 -1.53 -11.14 11.01
N VAL A 229 -0.19 -11.04 11.01
CA VAL A 229 0.66 -11.57 9.93
C VAL A 229 0.52 -13.08 9.68
N ASP A 230 -0.03 -13.80 10.65
CA ASP A 230 -0.35 -15.23 10.58
C ASP A 230 -1.74 -15.52 10.02
N ALA A 231 -2.56 -14.49 9.77
CA ALA A 231 -3.91 -14.67 9.26
C ALA A 231 -3.94 -14.86 7.72
N PHE A 232 -4.82 -15.77 7.29
CA PHE A 232 -5.24 -15.85 5.90
C PHE A 232 -5.89 -14.53 5.45
N PRO A 233 -5.63 -14.04 4.22
CA PRO A 233 -4.85 -14.67 3.14
C PRO A 233 -3.37 -14.25 3.07
N TYR A 234 -2.84 -13.58 4.10
CA TYR A 234 -1.50 -13.00 4.04
C TYR A 234 -0.39 -14.05 4.22
N VAL A 235 -0.50 -14.90 5.24
CA VAL A 235 0.56 -15.82 5.69
C VAL A 235 1.27 -16.63 4.59
N ASP A 236 0.51 -17.16 3.62
CA ASP A 236 1.03 -18.01 2.54
C ASP A 236 1.07 -17.32 1.18
N SER A 237 0.83 -16.01 1.13
CA SER A 237 0.73 -15.28 -0.13
C SER A 237 2.02 -14.53 -0.46
N ARG A 238 2.84 -15.13 -1.33
CA ARG A 238 4.02 -14.47 -1.91
C ARG A 238 3.67 -13.13 -2.54
N ALA A 239 2.54 -13.05 -3.22
CA ALA A 239 2.06 -11.82 -3.86
C ALA A 239 1.82 -10.70 -2.85
N LEU A 240 1.23 -11.00 -1.69
CA LEU A 240 0.97 -10.01 -0.65
C LEU A 240 2.25 -9.64 0.12
N HIS A 241 3.17 -10.57 0.33
CA HIS A 241 4.49 -10.26 0.89
C HIS A 241 5.29 -9.31 -0.01
N GLU A 242 5.25 -9.52 -1.33
CA GLU A 242 5.88 -8.61 -2.29
C GLU A 242 5.17 -7.24 -2.32
N ALA A 243 3.84 -7.23 -2.23
CA ALA A 243 3.06 -6.00 -2.14
C ALA A 243 3.48 -5.16 -0.93
N VAL A 244 3.59 -5.77 0.25
CA VAL A 244 4.06 -5.11 1.48
C VAL A 244 5.48 -4.56 1.33
N ARG A 245 6.40 -5.33 0.73
CA ARG A 245 7.80 -4.90 0.55
C ARG A 245 7.92 -3.66 -0.35
N ARG A 246 7.03 -3.54 -1.33
CA ARG A 246 7.11 -2.51 -2.38
C ARG A 246 6.26 -1.28 -2.08
N ALA A 247 5.18 -1.45 -1.30
CA ALA A 247 4.29 -0.39 -0.86
C ALA A 247 5.06 0.69 -0.10
#